data_AF-A0A9D0YZR2-F1
#
_entry.id   AF-A0A9D0YZR2-F1
#
_cell.length_a   1.000
_cell.length_b   1.000
_cell.length_c   1.000
_cell.angle_alpha   90.00
_cell.angle_beta   90.00
_cell.angle_gamma   90.00
#
_symmetry.space_group_name_H-M   'P 1'
#
loop_
_entity.id
_entity.type
_entity.pdbx_description
1 polymer ?
#
loop_
_entity_poly.entity_id
_entity_poly.type
_entity_poly.pdbx_seq_one_letter_code
_entity_poly.pdbx_strand_id
1 'polypeptide(L)' 'MTPKLFLYIFITLVVVWTMDGLNINFIFKKNRVAQARVFYLLVTLSLSYLVTNFVYDFFLSSQFLK' A
#
# COMPACT_ATOMS: atom_id res chain seq x y z
N MET A 1 13.26 -1.44 17.92
CA MET A 1 12.23 -1.28 16.87
C MET A 1 12.87 -1.67 15.55
N THR A 2 12.30 -2.65 14.83
CA THR A 2 12.86 -3.19 13.59
C THR A 2 12.80 -2.13 12.46
N PRO A 3 13.85 -1.98 11.63
CA PRO A 3 13.86 -1.05 10.48
C PRO A 3 12.64 -1.19 9.56
N LYS A 4 12.10 -2.40 9.48
CA LYS A 4 10.87 -2.74 8.75
C LYS A 4 9.64 -1.95 9.23
N LEU A 5 9.53 -1.63 10.51
CA LEU A 5 8.39 -0.88 11.06
C LEU A 5 8.36 0.57 10.58
N PHE A 6 9.52 1.24 10.54
CA PHE A 6 9.63 2.58 9.96
C PHE A 6 9.27 2.59 8.48
N LEU A 7 9.70 1.56 7.74
CA LEU A 7 9.35 1.37 6.34
C LEU A 7 7.83 1.21 6.17
N TYR A 8 7.17 0.41 7.01
CA TYR A 8 5.72 0.26 7.00
C TYR A 8 4.98 1.59 7.21
N ILE A 9 5.39 2.41 8.17
CA ILE A 9 4.75 3.71 8.43
C ILE A 9 4.88 4.62 7.21
N PHE A 10 6.09 4.76 6.67
CA PHE A 10 6.34 5.60 5.51
C PHE A 10 5.58 5.13 4.26
N ILE A 11 5.67 3.84 3.94
CA ILE A 11 4.98 3.26 2.77
C ILE A 11 3.47 3.37 2.91
N THR A 12 2.91 3.15 4.11
CA THR A 12 1.46 3.26 4.31
C THR A 12 0.96 4.68 4.01
N LEU A 13 1.69 5.72 4.42
CA LEU A 13 1.33 7.11 4.09
C LEU A 13 1.36 7.37 2.58
N VAL A 14 2.38 6.85 1.88
CA VAL A 14 2.50 6.97 0.42
C VAL A 14 1.37 6.23 -0.29
N VAL A 15 1.03 5.02 0.14
CA VAL A 15 -0.07 4.23 -0.45
C VAL A 15 -1.41 4.91 -0.22
N VAL A 16 -1.71 5.39 0.98
CA VAL A 16 -2.95 6.15 1.26
C VAL A 16 -3.03 7.38 0.36
N TRP A 17 -1.95 8.16 0.26
CA TRP A 17 -1.91 9.35 -0.61
C TRP A 17 -2.15 9.01 -2.09
N THR A 18 -1.59 7.88 -2.55
CA THR A 18 -1.77 7.42 -3.94
C THR A 18 -3.19 6.93 -4.18
N MET A 19 -3.77 6.22 -3.21
CA MET A 19 -5.13 5.70 -3.29
C MET A 19 -6.19 6.80 -3.29
N ASP A 20 -5.95 7.92 -2.60
CA ASP A 20 -6.83 9.10 -2.63
C ASP A 20 -6.86 9.78 -4.00
N GLY A 21 -5.77 9.68 -4.77
CA GLY A 21 -5.70 10.14 -6.16
C GLY A 21 -6.55 9.33 -7.14
N LEU A 22 -7.08 8.17 -6.74
CA LEU A 22 -7.92 7.33 -7.60
C LEU A 22 -9.39 7.73 -7.50
N ASN A 23 -10.07 7.84 -8.65
CA ASN A 23 -11.52 7.98 -8.66
C ASN A 23 -12.22 6.64 -8.45
N ILE A 24 -12.17 6.13 -7.22
CA ILE A 24 -12.71 4.81 -6.87
C ILE A 24 -14.23 4.77 -7.08
N ASN A 25 -14.93 5.88 -6.87
CA ASN A 25 -16.38 5.96 -7.11
C ASN A 25 -16.75 5.72 -8.58
N PHE A 26 -15.85 6.00 -9.53
CA PHE A 26 -16.04 5.69 -10.95
C PHE A 26 -15.83 4.20 -11.27
N ILE A 27 -14.92 3.52 -10.54
CA ILE A 27 -14.64 2.09 -10.70
C ILE A 27 -15.81 1.24 -10.19
N PHE A 28 -16.50 1.68 -9.14
CA PHE A 28 -17.60 0.95 -8.53
C PHE A 28 -18.97 1.26 -9.16
N LYS A 29 -19.87 0.26 -9.16
CA LYS A 29 -21.26 0.46 -9.59
C LYS A 29 -21.94 1.52 -8.73
N LYS A 30 -22.84 2.28 -9.35
CA LYS A 30 -23.67 3.29 -8.65
C LYS A 30 -24.34 2.68 -7.40
N ASN A 31 -24.40 3.46 -6.32
CA ASN A 31 -24.98 3.07 -5.03
C ASN A 31 -24.25 1.97 -4.24
N ARG A 32 -22.98 1.66 -4.55
CA ARG A 32 -22.17 0.67 -3.81
C ARG A 32 -21.05 1.30 -2.97
N VAL A 33 -21.39 2.35 -2.22
CA VAL A 33 -20.42 3.13 -1.40
C VAL A 33 -19.70 2.25 -0.35
N ALA A 34 -20.42 1.35 0.32
CA ALA A 34 -19.83 0.47 1.33
C ALA A 34 -18.77 -0.48 0.72
N GLN A 35 -19.04 -1.04 -0.47
CA GLN A 35 -18.10 -1.91 -1.17
C GLN A 35 -16.84 -1.14 -1.60
N ALA A 36 -17.01 0.09 -2.10
CA ALA A 36 -15.90 0.96 -2.46
C ALA A 36 -14.99 1.28 -1.26
N ARG A 37 -15.57 1.56 -0.08
CA ARG A 37 -14.81 1.83 1.15
C ARG A 37 -14.06 0.60 1.66
N VAL A 38 -14.72 -0.56 1.69
CA VAL A 38 -14.06 -1.82 2.08
C VAL A 38 -12.92 -2.15 1.12
N PHE A 39 -13.15 -1.98 -0.18
CA PHE A 39 -12.11 -2.17 -1.20
C PHE A 39 -10.94 -1.20 -1.01
N TYR A 40 -11.19 0.09 -0.77
CA TYR A 40 -10.15 1.07 -0.47
C TYR A 40 -9.25 0.61 0.68
N LEU A 41 -9.85 0.16 1.78
CA LEU A 41 -9.11 -0.34 2.94
C LEU A 41 -8.31 -1.61 2.61
N LEU A 42 -8.93 -2.59 1.97
CA LEU A 42 -8.27 -3.85 1.61
C LEU A 42 -7.09 -3.63 0.66
N VAL A 43 -7.27 -2.79 -0.36
CA VAL A 43 -6.23 -2.48 -1.34
C VAL A 43 -5.11 -1.67 -0.68
N THR A 44 -5.45 -0.67 0.15
CA THR A 44 -4.44 0.13 0.88
C THR A 44 -3.56 -0.76 1.76
N LEU A 45 -4.16 -1.67 2.53
CA LEU A 45 -3.42 -2.61 3.39
C LEU A 45 -2.57 -3.58 2.57
N SER A 46 -3.13 -4.12 1.49
CA SER A 46 -2.44 -5.08 0.61
C SER A 46 -1.25 -4.45 -0.11
N LEU A 47 -1.44 -3.25 -0.67
CA LEU A 47 -0.37 -2.48 -1.32
C LEU A 47 0.71 -2.08 -0.31
N SER A 48 0.32 -1.63 0.88
CA SER A 48 1.29 -1.25 1.91
C SER A 48 2.18 -2.43 2.29
N TYR A 49 1.60 -3.62 2.46
CA TYR A 49 2.37 -4.85 2.69
C TYR A 49 3.28 -5.21 1.52
N LEU A 50 2.73 -5.21 0.30
CA LEU A 50 3.45 -5.65 -0.90
C LEU A 50 4.64 -4.72 -1.21
N VAL A 51 4.42 -3.41 -1.19
CA VAL A 51 5.47 -2.41 -1.45
C VAL A 51 6.52 -2.43 -0.35
N THR A 52 6.11 -2.54 0.93
CA THR A 52 7.08 -2.60 2.04
C THR A 52 7.98 -3.83 1.93
N ASN A 53 7.41 -5.02 1.66
CA ASN A 53 8.20 -6.23 1.48
C ASN A 53 9.07 -6.15 0.24
N PHE A 54 8.54 -5.66 -0.89
CA PHE A 54 9.34 -5.46 -2.10
C PHE A 54 10.58 -4.58 -1.83
N VAL A 55 10.40 -3.43 -1.17
CA VAL A 55 11.53 -2.53 -0.86
C VAL A 55 12.51 -3.18 0.11
N TYR A 56 12.02 -3.91 1.11
CA TYR A 56 12.86 -4.61 2.07
C TYR A 56 13.67 -5.75 1.42
N ASP A 57 13.02 -6.56 0.59
CA ASP A 57 13.66 -7.68 -0.11
C ASP A 57 14.65 -7.16 -1.15
N PHE A 58 14.30 -6.08 -1.88
CA PHE A 58 15.20 -5.41 -2.80
C PHE A 58 16.45 -4.89 -2.07
N PHE A 59 16.29 -4.28 -0.90
CA PHE A 59 17.41 -3.83 -0.08
C PHE A 59 18.31 -5.02 0.31
N LEU A 60 17.75 -6.12 0.81
CA LEU A 60 18.52 -7.31 1.17
C LEU A 60 19.26 -7.93 -0.02
N SER A 61 18.59 -8.07 -1.17
CA SER A 61 19.21 -8.60 -2.39
C SER A 61 20.33 -7.69 -2.90
N SER A 62 20.18 -6.37 -2.80
CA SER A 62 21.23 -5.42 -3.20
C SER A 62 22.47 -5.47 -2.29
N GLN A 63 22.31 -5.85 -1.02
CA GLN A 63 23.43 -6.02 -0.09
C GLN A 63 24.21 -7.32 -0.35
N PHE A 64 23.53 -8.36 -0.85
CA PHE A 64 24.16 -9.62 -1.28
C PHE A 64 25.00 -9.48 -2.57
N LEU A 65 24.83 -8.39 -3.33
CA LEU A 65 25.60 -8.06 -4.53
C LEU A 65 26.92 -7.30 -4.22
N LYS A 66 27.27 -7.14 -2.94
CA LYS A 66 28.60 -6.68 -2.48
C LYS A 66 29.42 -7.87 -2.00
#